data_AF-A0A5N5WTB4-F1
#
_entry.id   AF-A0A5N5WTB4-F1
#
_cell.length_a   1.000
_cell.length_b   1.000
_cell.length_c   1.000
_cell.angle_alpha   90.00
_cell.angle_beta   90.00
_cell.angle_gamma   90.00
#
_symmetry.space_group_name_H-M   'P 1'
#
loop_
_entity.id
_entity.type
_entity.pdbx_description
1 polymer ?
#
loop_
_entity_poly.entity_id
_entity_poly.type
_entity_poly.pdbx_seq_one_letter_code
_entity_poly.pdbx_strand_id
1 'polypeptide(L)'
;MTSIFFLKALFVISVLPSPSLCMQPDALSATNDPKGPLTWGEVNVLHTTDIHGWLEGHIKERNYGADWGDFISFVRHMNNTAKKNKRDLLVVDTGDLHEGNGLSDITEPKRKLSDPIFKQMKYDLLTVGNQELYNSTIALNTHNGLSKTYGDRYLASNVNITIDGSNVPFGARYRYFKTSNGLNIMAFGVIFDFAKANKNITVQKAKDMVKNEPWFASAVNYSKPIDLFVIIGHNPVKQKDEKDPSTLKVLHDAIRKVHKQVPILSFGGHSHIRYTTKFDNNSVALQSGKYCDTLGWLSMNGTKKSTRNFSRRYLDWNRRTFEYHTKNFRGSTPFDTLEGNAVTGEIYDKRKRLNLTKVYGCAPNTFCISCREYGKSPSSGSNDAKNIYHLMQDAAAATVKNTSRIHIPRLIVINRGSIRFDIHKGSFTEDDIYIVSPYESKFNFIQDVPYSKALKTIEKLLAASPPKVPHHGSRAVQGASPLTYWQTRMEALKQIPVVGQILGSSALTPGYTTTDDFGSDGDDTVHSKIPEFKQPAYTIANASFPKCQSPLKKVDFVFLDFLDQRVLAAFRDVGLGYTKKDIKLYAPESFRSRHVLPTYASQKWKTNVTSCELENWEL
;
A
#
# COMPACT_ATOMS: atom_id res chain seq x y z
N MET A 1 -0.53 17.90 -77.63
CA MET A 1 -0.78 16.98 -76.49
C MET A 1 0.51 16.25 -76.20
N THR A 2 1.27 16.70 -75.22
CA THR A 2 2.49 16.03 -74.76
C THR A 2 2.68 16.42 -73.29
N SER A 3 2.20 15.55 -72.39
CA SER A 3 2.25 15.75 -70.95
C SER A 3 3.58 15.29 -70.39
N ILE A 4 4.23 16.18 -69.66
CA ILE A 4 5.43 15.95 -68.86
C ILE A 4 4.99 15.37 -67.51
N PHE A 5 5.42 14.15 -67.18
CA PHE A 5 5.26 13.58 -65.84
C PHE A 5 6.47 13.96 -64.97
N PHE A 6 6.24 14.76 -63.93
CA PHE A 6 7.17 14.95 -62.83
C PHE A 6 7.02 13.78 -61.84
N LEU A 7 8.03 12.92 -61.71
CA LEU A 7 8.15 12.01 -60.58
C LEU A 7 8.56 12.82 -59.34
N LYS A 8 7.62 13.05 -58.41
CA LYS A 8 7.96 13.42 -57.03
C LYS A 8 8.24 12.13 -56.26
N ALA A 9 9.51 11.88 -55.94
CA ALA A 9 9.86 10.87 -54.94
C ALA A 9 9.38 11.34 -53.57
N LEU A 10 8.32 10.72 -53.04
CA LEU A 10 7.98 10.81 -51.62
C LEU A 10 9.01 9.97 -50.85
N PHE A 11 9.95 10.64 -50.18
CA PHE A 11 10.64 10.04 -49.05
C PHE A 11 9.61 9.88 -47.92
N VAL A 12 9.04 8.69 -47.78
CA VAL A 12 8.38 8.30 -46.54
C VAL A 12 9.51 8.05 -45.56
N ILE A 13 9.84 9.07 -44.75
CA ILE A 13 10.58 8.85 -43.52
C ILE A 13 9.64 8.03 -42.65
N SER A 14 9.87 6.72 -42.60
CA SER A 14 9.36 5.90 -41.51
C SER A 14 9.99 6.45 -40.24
N VAL A 15 9.25 7.30 -39.54
CA VAL A 15 9.51 7.56 -38.13
C VAL A 15 9.26 6.22 -37.45
N LEU A 16 10.30 5.39 -37.37
CA LEU A 16 10.33 4.31 -36.40
C LEU A 16 10.02 4.96 -35.05
N PRO A 17 9.03 4.47 -34.28
CA PRO A 17 8.79 5.01 -32.96
C PRO A 17 10.14 4.98 -32.23
N SER A 18 10.55 6.15 -31.74
CA SER A 18 11.66 6.21 -30.78
C SER A 18 11.38 5.15 -29.72
N PRO A 19 12.36 4.34 -29.28
CA PRO A 19 12.14 3.34 -28.26
C PRO A 19 11.45 4.03 -27.09
N SER A 20 10.18 3.68 -26.91
CA SER A 20 9.26 4.34 -26.00
C SER A 20 9.89 4.34 -24.61
N LEU A 21 9.86 5.50 -23.94
CA LEU A 21 10.24 5.62 -22.54
C LEU A 21 9.44 4.57 -21.74
N CYS A 22 10.09 3.52 -21.25
CA CYS A 22 9.42 2.31 -20.76
C CYS A 22 8.91 2.47 -19.32
N MET A 23 7.86 3.28 -19.13
CA MET A 23 6.88 3.15 -18.04
C MET A 23 5.52 2.80 -18.69
N GLN A 24 4.48 2.55 -17.89
CA GLN A 24 3.13 2.47 -18.46
C GLN A 24 2.79 3.79 -19.19
N PRO A 25 2.21 3.74 -20.40
CA PRO A 25 2.11 4.91 -21.29
C PRO A 25 1.28 6.06 -20.71
N ASP A 26 0.37 5.76 -19.79
CA ASP A 26 -0.50 6.73 -19.15
C ASP A 26 0.10 7.30 -17.83
N ALA A 27 1.27 6.81 -17.41
CA ALA A 27 1.89 7.19 -16.14
C ALA A 27 2.60 8.56 -16.22
N LEU A 28 2.48 9.34 -15.14
CA LEU A 28 3.12 10.65 -15.03
C LEU A 28 4.59 10.56 -14.60
N SER A 29 5.47 11.33 -15.25
CA SER A 29 6.90 11.36 -14.93
C SER A 29 7.25 12.27 -13.76
N ALA A 30 8.04 11.78 -12.79
CA ALA A 30 8.55 12.57 -11.66
C ALA A 30 9.30 13.85 -12.06
N THR A 31 9.04 14.94 -11.33
CA THR A 31 9.64 16.27 -11.58
C THR A 31 10.76 16.62 -10.60
N ASN A 32 10.83 15.98 -9.44
CA ASN A 32 11.83 16.26 -8.42
C ASN A 32 12.98 15.25 -8.47
N ASP A 33 14.20 15.73 -8.27
CA ASP A 33 15.39 14.90 -8.16
C ASP A 33 15.61 14.41 -6.72
N PRO A 34 16.23 13.22 -6.55
CA PRO A 34 16.81 12.83 -5.27
C PRO A 34 17.77 13.88 -4.72
N LYS A 35 17.79 14.01 -3.39
CA LYS A 35 18.62 15.00 -2.67
C LYS A 35 20.12 14.68 -2.68
N GLY A 36 20.50 13.45 -3.04
CA GLY A 36 21.89 13.02 -3.03
C GLY A 36 22.06 11.50 -3.20
N PRO A 37 23.29 11.01 -3.38
CA PRO A 37 23.56 9.60 -3.58
C PRO A 37 23.26 8.76 -2.33
N LEU A 38 22.93 7.48 -2.54
CA LEU A 38 22.83 6.50 -1.45
C LEU A 38 24.19 6.28 -0.78
N THR A 39 24.20 6.22 0.55
CA THR A 39 25.37 5.78 1.31
C THR A 39 25.47 4.25 1.23
N TRP A 40 26.53 3.75 0.59
CA TRP A 40 26.83 2.32 0.50
C TRP A 40 27.61 1.82 1.72
N GLY A 41 27.28 0.60 2.14
CA GLY A 41 27.97 -0.12 3.20
C GLY A 41 28.59 -1.44 2.71
N GLU A 42 29.21 -2.17 3.63
CA GLU A 42 29.62 -3.57 3.44
C GLU A 42 28.43 -4.45 3.06
N VAL A 43 27.30 -4.25 3.74
CA VAL A 43 26.02 -4.92 3.48
C VAL A 43 24.97 -3.89 3.15
N ASN A 44 24.19 -4.14 2.10
CA ASN A 44 23.15 -3.26 1.61
C ASN A 44 21.87 -4.08 1.37
N VAL A 45 20.71 -3.47 1.57
CA VAL A 45 19.42 -4.13 1.38
C VAL A 45 18.46 -3.18 0.67
N LEU A 46 17.86 -3.68 -0.41
CA LEU A 46 16.66 -3.12 -1.03
C LEU A 46 15.45 -3.85 -0.47
N HIS A 47 14.46 -3.10 0.02
CA HIS A 47 13.33 -3.66 0.74
C HIS A 47 11.98 -3.13 0.24
N THR A 48 11.10 -4.04 -0.16
CA THR A 48 9.71 -3.81 -0.54
C THR A 48 8.75 -4.43 0.49
N THR A 49 7.55 -3.88 0.59
CA THR A 49 6.48 -4.39 1.46
C THR A 49 5.13 -3.84 1.02
N ASP A 50 4.05 -4.48 1.42
CA ASP A 50 2.68 -3.98 1.25
C ASP A 50 2.40 -3.57 -0.21
N ILE A 51 2.86 -4.37 -1.20
CA ILE A 51 2.78 -4.03 -2.63
C ILE A 51 1.32 -3.98 -3.11
N HIS A 52 0.45 -4.84 -2.59
CA HIS A 52 -0.98 -4.90 -2.90
C HIS A 52 -1.34 -4.85 -4.40
N GLY A 53 -0.47 -5.41 -5.25
CA GLY A 53 -0.73 -5.58 -6.67
C GLY A 53 -0.35 -4.40 -7.57
N TRP A 54 0.24 -3.32 -7.04
CA TRP A 54 0.62 -2.10 -7.78
C TRP A 54 1.86 -2.30 -8.68
N LEU A 55 1.85 -3.33 -9.52
CA LEU A 55 3.01 -3.70 -10.35
C LEU A 55 3.13 -2.80 -11.59
N GLU A 56 2.06 -2.10 -11.97
CA GLU A 56 2.04 -1.10 -13.04
C GLU A 56 2.58 0.28 -12.65
N GLY A 57 2.89 0.49 -11.36
CA GLY A 57 3.16 1.81 -10.82
C GLY A 57 1.91 2.69 -10.69
N HIS A 58 2.06 3.85 -10.06
CA HIS A 58 0.96 4.80 -9.94
C HIS A 58 0.78 5.60 -11.23
N ILE A 59 -0.30 5.32 -11.97
CA ILE A 59 -0.60 6.00 -13.23
C ILE A 59 -0.82 7.51 -13.03
N LYS A 60 -1.48 7.89 -11.92
CA LYS A 60 -1.93 9.27 -11.68
C LYS A 60 -1.14 10.03 -10.62
N GLU A 61 -0.19 9.36 -9.95
CA GLU A 61 0.70 10.01 -8.99
C GLU A 61 2.11 10.06 -9.54
N ARG A 62 2.50 11.28 -9.89
CA ARG A 62 3.77 11.58 -10.55
C ARG A 62 5.01 11.06 -9.79
N ASN A 63 4.95 11.02 -8.46
CA ASN A 63 6.08 10.59 -7.64
C ASN A 63 6.29 9.07 -7.63
N TYR A 64 5.32 8.26 -8.09
CA TYR A 64 5.32 6.80 -7.88
C TYR A 64 5.04 5.99 -9.17
N GLY A 65 5.29 6.57 -10.35
CA GLY A 65 4.86 6.00 -11.62
C GLY A 65 5.72 4.86 -12.19
N ALA A 66 6.84 4.48 -11.57
CA ALA A 66 7.66 3.39 -12.12
C ALA A 66 6.91 2.05 -12.05
N ASP A 67 7.01 1.22 -13.08
CA ASP A 67 6.41 -0.11 -13.05
C ASP A 67 7.41 -1.19 -12.59
N TRP A 68 6.95 -2.43 -12.52
CA TRP A 68 7.78 -3.55 -12.08
C TRP A 68 8.98 -3.82 -13.01
N GLY A 69 8.87 -3.47 -14.29
CA GLY A 69 9.96 -3.56 -15.27
C GLY A 69 11.06 -2.55 -15.02
N ASP A 70 10.70 -1.31 -14.67
CA ASP A 70 11.65 -0.29 -14.19
C ASP A 70 12.39 -0.78 -12.93
N PHE A 71 11.65 -1.36 -11.97
CA PHE A 71 12.24 -1.90 -10.74
C PHE A 71 13.20 -3.07 -11.01
N ILE A 72 12.86 -4.00 -11.91
CA ILE A 72 13.75 -5.08 -12.37
C ILE A 72 15.03 -4.51 -12.97
N SER A 73 14.91 -3.51 -13.85
CA SER A 73 16.08 -2.83 -14.43
C SER A 73 16.92 -2.19 -13.34
N PHE A 74 16.30 -1.44 -12.42
CA PHE A 74 16.97 -0.81 -11.28
C PHE A 74 17.77 -1.83 -10.44
N VAL A 75 17.12 -2.91 -9.99
CA VAL A 75 17.76 -3.96 -9.18
C VAL A 75 18.91 -4.63 -9.92
N ARG A 76 18.78 -4.87 -11.24
CA ARG A 76 19.88 -5.41 -12.06
C ARG A 76 21.10 -4.49 -12.04
N HIS A 77 20.91 -3.18 -12.19
CA HIS A 77 22.00 -2.19 -12.13
C HIS A 77 22.61 -2.07 -10.73
N MET A 78 21.79 -2.08 -9.68
CA MET A 78 22.26 -2.04 -8.30
C MET A 78 23.09 -3.28 -7.95
N ASN A 79 22.65 -4.47 -8.40
CA ASN A 79 23.41 -5.71 -8.25
C ASN A 79 24.76 -5.68 -8.98
N ASN A 80 24.79 -5.17 -10.22
CA ASN A 80 26.04 -5.03 -10.96
C ASN A 80 27.00 -4.06 -10.25
N THR A 81 26.47 -2.97 -9.71
CA THR A 81 27.23 -1.99 -8.91
C THR A 81 27.80 -2.64 -7.65
N ALA A 82 26.98 -3.38 -6.90
CA ALA A 82 27.41 -4.09 -5.71
C ALA A 82 28.55 -5.08 -6.01
N LYS A 83 28.41 -5.88 -7.08
CA LYS A 83 29.44 -6.82 -7.53
C LYS A 83 30.74 -6.11 -7.90
N LYS A 84 30.68 -5.05 -8.70
CA LYS A 84 31.86 -4.26 -9.11
C LYS A 84 32.60 -3.69 -7.91
N ASN A 85 31.87 -3.25 -6.89
CA ASN A 85 32.41 -2.65 -5.68
C ASN A 85 32.68 -3.66 -4.55
N LYS A 86 32.53 -4.97 -4.80
CA LYS A 86 32.70 -6.05 -3.81
C LYS A 86 31.88 -5.81 -2.54
N ARG A 87 30.63 -5.37 -2.71
CA ARG A 87 29.65 -5.14 -1.64
C ARG A 87 28.53 -6.16 -1.73
N ASP A 88 27.98 -6.55 -0.59
CA ASP A 88 26.78 -7.38 -0.56
C ASP A 88 25.53 -6.53 -0.73
N LEU A 89 24.61 -7.00 -1.57
CA LEU A 89 23.29 -6.43 -1.78
C LEU A 89 22.27 -7.55 -1.67
N LEU A 90 21.29 -7.39 -0.79
CA LEU A 90 20.13 -8.26 -0.68
C LEU A 90 18.89 -7.55 -1.21
N VAL A 91 17.99 -8.29 -1.85
CA VAL A 91 16.66 -7.82 -2.22
C VAL A 91 15.63 -8.58 -1.38
N VAL A 92 14.82 -7.83 -0.62
CA VAL A 92 13.91 -8.37 0.39
C VAL A 92 12.48 -7.89 0.18
N ASP A 93 11.51 -8.79 0.32
CA ASP A 93 10.08 -8.44 0.35
C ASP A 93 9.38 -8.97 1.62
N THR A 94 8.41 -8.24 2.15
CA THR A 94 7.70 -8.63 3.39
C THR A 94 6.19 -8.84 3.25
N GLY A 95 5.68 -9.17 2.06
CA GLY A 95 4.33 -9.71 1.87
C GLY A 95 3.22 -8.67 1.65
N ASP A 96 1.96 -9.15 1.64
CA ASP A 96 0.75 -8.44 1.18
C ASP A 96 0.83 -8.00 -0.28
N LEU A 97 0.62 -8.97 -1.18
CA LEU A 97 0.84 -8.80 -2.62
C LEU A 97 -0.43 -8.49 -3.44
N HIS A 98 -1.59 -8.40 -2.79
CA HIS A 98 -2.89 -8.13 -3.43
C HIS A 98 -3.90 -7.49 -2.47
N GLU A 99 -5.14 -7.23 -2.93
CA GLU A 99 -6.17 -6.43 -2.24
C GLU A 99 -5.86 -4.93 -2.20
N GLY A 100 -5.76 -4.33 -3.39
CA GLY A 100 -5.55 -2.90 -3.56
C GLY A 100 -5.34 -2.43 -5.00
N ASN A 101 -5.41 -3.32 -6.00
CA ASN A 101 -5.16 -2.95 -7.40
C ASN A 101 -5.79 -3.96 -8.38
N GLY A 102 -6.37 -3.46 -9.48
CA GLY A 102 -7.12 -4.25 -10.45
C GLY A 102 -6.28 -5.35 -11.11
N LEU A 103 -4.99 -5.13 -11.36
CA LEU A 103 -4.08 -6.12 -11.95
C LEU A 103 -3.98 -7.41 -11.12
N SER A 104 -4.14 -7.29 -9.81
CA SER A 104 -4.14 -8.42 -8.87
C SER A 104 -5.54 -8.92 -8.52
N ASP A 105 -6.55 -8.05 -8.50
CA ASP A 105 -7.83 -8.34 -7.84
C ASP A 105 -9.00 -8.67 -8.79
N ILE A 106 -8.90 -8.36 -10.09
CA ILE A 106 -10.00 -8.60 -11.06
C ILE A 106 -10.15 -10.07 -11.47
N THR A 107 -9.10 -10.87 -11.32
CA THR A 107 -9.10 -12.27 -11.76
C THR A 107 -9.65 -13.19 -10.68
N GLU A 108 -10.27 -14.30 -11.10
CA GLU A 108 -10.65 -15.39 -10.19
C GLU A 108 -9.81 -16.66 -10.50
N PRO A 109 -9.05 -17.23 -9.54
CA PRO A 109 -8.73 -16.62 -8.24
C PRO A 109 -7.90 -15.34 -8.41
N LYS A 110 -7.90 -14.47 -7.38
CA LYS A 110 -7.04 -13.29 -7.36
C LYS A 110 -5.59 -13.67 -7.62
N ARG A 111 -4.84 -12.73 -8.19
CA ARG A 111 -3.40 -12.81 -8.52
C ARG A 111 -3.00 -13.78 -9.62
N LYS A 112 -3.96 -14.40 -10.31
CA LYS A 112 -3.70 -15.32 -11.43
C LYS A 112 -2.77 -14.72 -12.48
N LEU A 113 -2.86 -13.40 -12.72
CA LEU A 113 -2.04 -12.71 -13.72
C LEU A 113 -0.91 -11.84 -13.12
N SER A 114 -1.04 -11.38 -11.88
CA SER A 114 0.01 -10.58 -11.22
C SER A 114 1.15 -11.44 -10.66
N ASP A 115 0.87 -12.66 -10.16
CA ASP A 115 1.91 -13.53 -9.59
C ASP A 115 3.02 -13.90 -10.59
N PRO A 116 2.73 -14.23 -11.87
CA PRO A 116 3.78 -14.41 -12.88
C PRO A 116 4.67 -13.18 -13.07
N ILE A 117 4.13 -11.96 -13.02
CA ILE A 117 4.92 -10.71 -13.13
C ILE A 117 5.81 -10.55 -11.90
N PHE A 118 5.23 -10.68 -10.71
CA PHE A 118 5.96 -10.56 -9.45
C PHE A 118 7.16 -11.51 -9.39
N LYS A 119 6.95 -12.77 -9.81
CA LYS A 119 7.98 -13.83 -9.84
C LYS A 119 9.20 -13.53 -10.71
N GLN A 120 9.14 -12.54 -11.60
CA GLN A 120 10.30 -12.14 -12.42
C GLN A 120 11.38 -11.45 -11.59
N MET A 121 11.03 -10.88 -10.43
CA MET A 121 12.01 -10.34 -9.49
C MET A 121 12.70 -11.47 -8.71
N LYS A 122 14.03 -11.43 -8.71
CA LYS A 122 14.88 -12.41 -8.02
C LYS A 122 15.18 -11.96 -6.59
N TYR A 123 14.18 -12.04 -5.72
CA TYR A 123 14.37 -11.79 -4.28
C TYR A 123 15.37 -12.78 -3.66
N ASP A 124 16.14 -12.28 -2.70
CA ASP A 124 17.03 -13.09 -1.87
C ASP A 124 16.29 -13.66 -0.66
N LEU A 125 15.38 -12.88 -0.09
CA LEU A 125 14.52 -13.28 1.03
C LEU A 125 13.14 -12.67 0.84
N LEU A 126 12.09 -13.44 1.08
CA LEU A 126 10.72 -12.92 1.10
C LEU A 126 9.82 -13.72 2.03
N THR A 127 8.71 -13.14 2.47
CA THR A 127 7.78 -13.79 3.40
C THR A 127 6.33 -13.53 3.05
N VAL A 128 5.41 -14.08 3.86
CA VAL A 128 3.97 -14.04 3.66
C VAL A 128 3.35 -12.88 4.43
N GLY A 129 2.35 -12.20 3.84
CA GLY A 129 1.52 -11.22 4.51
C GLY A 129 0.18 -11.79 4.97
N ASN A 130 -0.61 -11.02 5.70
CA ASN A 130 -1.94 -11.48 6.15
C ASN A 130 -2.94 -11.62 5.00
N GLN A 131 -2.81 -10.82 3.93
CA GLN A 131 -3.75 -10.89 2.80
C GLN A 131 -3.71 -12.26 2.14
N GLU A 132 -2.53 -12.89 2.11
CA GLU A 132 -2.37 -14.25 1.59
C GLU A 132 -3.05 -15.33 2.44
N LEU A 133 -3.46 -15.02 3.68
CA LEU A 133 -3.89 -16.01 4.67
C LEU A 133 -5.39 -15.98 4.99
N TYR A 134 -6.15 -14.98 4.54
CA TYR A 134 -7.61 -14.92 4.78
C TYR A 134 -8.38 -16.00 4.00
N ASN A 135 -7.95 -16.30 2.78
CA ASN A 135 -8.64 -17.21 1.86
C ASN A 135 -7.83 -18.49 1.61
N SER A 136 -8.45 -19.67 1.74
CA SER A 136 -7.77 -20.96 1.59
C SER A 136 -7.21 -21.20 0.18
N THR A 137 -7.91 -20.75 -0.86
CA THR A 137 -7.45 -20.88 -2.26
C THR A 137 -6.23 -19.99 -2.50
N ILE A 138 -6.25 -18.75 -2.00
CA ILE A 138 -5.11 -17.83 -2.11
C ILE A 138 -3.90 -18.35 -1.33
N ALA A 139 -4.13 -18.85 -0.11
CA ALA A 139 -3.08 -19.43 0.72
C ALA A 139 -2.45 -20.65 0.04
N LEU A 140 -3.27 -21.57 -0.49
CA LEU A 140 -2.81 -22.75 -1.22
C LEU A 140 -2.06 -22.39 -2.50
N ASN A 141 -2.55 -21.41 -3.27
CA ASN A 141 -1.87 -20.92 -4.48
C ASN A 141 -0.55 -20.23 -4.15
N THR A 142 -0.49 -19.48 -3.04
CA THR A 142 0.75 -18.84 -2.57
C THR A 142 1.78 -19.90 -2.16
N HIS A 143 1.35 -20.92 -1.41
CA HIS A 143 2.21 -22.05 -1.04
C HIS A 143 2.71 -22.82 -2.28
N ASN A 144 1.79 -23.24 -3.17
CA ASN A 144 2.13 -24.04 -4.35
C ASN A 144 2.85 -23.25 -5.45
N GLY A 145 2.64 -21.94 -5.52
CA GLY A 145 3.20 -21.05 -6.52
C GLY A 145 4.43 -20.33 -6.02
N LEU A 146 4.25 -19.27 -5.23
CA LEU A 146 5.34 -18.42 -4.76
C LEU A 146 6.32 -19.17 -3.86
N SER A 147 5.84 -19.82 -2.79
CA SER A 147 6.74 -20.45 -1.83
C SER A 147 7.57 -21.55 -2.48
N LYS A 148 6.98 -22.37 -3.35
CA LYS A 148 7.73 -23.40 -4.09
C LYS A 148 8.69 -22.80 -5.13
N THR A 149 8.31 -21.73 -5.83
CA THR A 149 9.19 -21.08 -6.82
C THR A 149 10.43 -20.47 -6.16
N TYR A 150 10.26 -19.79 -5.03
CA TYR A 150 11.35 -19.16 -4.31
C TYR A 150 12.09 -20.12 -3.35
N GLY A 151 11.52 -21.30 -3.06
CA GLY A 151 12.17 -22.35 -2.30
C GLY A 151 12.63 -21.90 -0.92
N ASP A 152 13.93 -22.09 -0.63
CA ASP A 152 14.55 -21.72 0.65
C ASP A 152 14.56 -20.20 0.92
N ARG A 153 14.25 -19.37 -0.07
CA ARG A 153 14.17 -17.91 0.05
C ARG A 153 12.83 -17.44 0.63
N TYR A 154 11.77 -18.22 0.47
CA TYR A 154 10.43 -17.89 0.96
C TYR A 154 10.28 -18.37 2.40
N LEU A 155 10.39 -17.45 3.36
CA LEU A 155 10.45 -17.75 4.78
C LEU A 155 9.08 -17.65 5.45
N ALA A 156 8.73 -18.67 6.22
CA ALA A 156 7.51 -18.73 7.02
C ALA A 156 7.77 -19.50 8.34
N SER A 157 8.57 -18.89 9.21
CA SER A 157 9.01 -19.42 10.50
C SER A 157 7.85 -19.80 11.42
N ASN A 158 6.77 -19.03 11.43
CA ASN A 158 5.63 -19.24 12.34
C ASN A 158 4.29 -19.53 11.63
N VAL A 159 4.31 -19.92 10.36
CA VAL A 159 3.09 -20.19 9.59
C VAL A 159 3.12 -21.60 9.00
N ASN A 160 2.03 -22.34 9.19
CA ASN A 160 1.76 -23.61 8.52
C ASN A 160 0.47 -23.57 7.73
N ILE A 161 0.35 -24.49 6.77
CA ILE A 161 -0.85 -24.78 6.01
C ILE A 161 -1.22 -26.26 6.16
N THR A 162 -2.52 -26.52 6.35
CA THR A 162 -3.09 -27.86 6.34
C THR A 162 -3.53 -28.21 4.91
N ILE A 163 -2.90 -29.22 4.32
CA ILE A 163 -3.19 -29.76 2.99
C ILE A 163 -3.50 -31.24 3.16
N ASP A 164 -4.68 -31.68 2.70
CA ASP A 164 -5.12 -33.07 2.81
C ASP A 164 -4.98 -33.67 4.23
N GLY A 165 -5.31 -32.87 5.24
CA GLY A 165 -5.21 -33.22 6.66
C GLY A 165 -3.81 -33.11 7.27
N SER A 166 -2.77 -32.90 6.46
CA SER A 166 -1.38 -32.76 6.91
C SER A 166 -1.02 -31.29 7.15
N ASN A 167 -0.58 -30.96 8.36
CA ASN A 167 -0.12 -29.62 8.73
C ASN A 167 1.37 -29.45 8.41
N VAL A 168 1.69 -28.72 7.34
CA VAL A 168 3.06 -28.56 6.82
C VAL A 168 3.53 -27.09 6.86
N PRO A 169 4.84 -26.82 6.91
CA PRO A 169 5.35 -25.45 6.84
C PRO A 169 4.85 -24.73 5.58
N PHE A 170 4.40 -23.48 5.74
CA PHE A 170 3.92 -22.68 4.62
C PHE A 170 5.06 -22.32 3.65
N GLY A 171 6.27 -22.22 4.17
CA GLY A 171 7.54 -21.98 3.48
C GLY A 171 8.70 -22.42 4.37
N ALA A 172 9.94 -22.07 4.01
CA ALA A 172 11.11 -22.44 4.79
C ALA A 172 11.09 -21.80 6.17
N ARG A 173 11.45 -22.55 7.21
CA ARG A 173 11.45 -22.04 8.60
C ARG A 173 12.57 -21.02 8.85
N TYR A 174 13.71 -21.23 8.21
CA TYR A 174 14.86 -20.36 8.23
C TYR A 174 15.69 -20.61 6.98
N ARG A 175 16.67 -19.75 6.72
CA ARG A 175 17.66 -19.93 5.67
C ARG A 175 19.05 -19.56 6.17
N TYR A 176 19.98 -20.49 6.06
CA TYR A 176 21.41 -20.22 6.22
C TYR A 176 22.07 -20.19 4.85
N PHE A 177 22.74 -19.09 4.50
CA PHE A 177 23.39 -18.95 3.20
C PHE A 177 24.62 -18.04 3.29
N LYS A 178 25.45 -18.09 2.25
CA LYS A 178 26.63 -17.25 2.12
C LYS A 178 26.47 -16.32 0.92
N THR A 179 26.69 -15.02 1.13
CA THR A 179 26.64 -14.02 0.05
C THR A 179 27.82 -14.18 -0.92
N SER A 180 27.78 -13.51 -2.07
CA SER A 180 28.87 -13.56 -3.05
C SER A 180 30.18 -12.98 -2.52
N ASN A 181 30.14 -12.05 -1.56
CA ASN A 181 31.35 -11.52 -0.91
C ASN A 181 31.69 -12.23 0.41
N GLY A 182 30.97 -13.31 0.72
CA GLY A 182 31.38 -14.28 1.73
C GLY A 182 30.80 -14.10 3.14
N LEU A 183 29.77 -13.27 3.30
CA LEU A 183 29.06 -13.08 4.55
C LEU A 183 28.11 -14.27 4.81
N ASN A 184 28.23 -14.92 5.97
CA ASN A 184 27.32 -15.98 6.38
C ASN A 184 26.08 -15.39 7.08
N ILE A 185 24.91 -15.62 6.49
CA ILE A 185 23.64 -15.05 6.95
C ILE A 185 22.72 -16.16 7.45
N MET A 186 22.14 -15.95 8.63
CA MET A 186 21.00 -16.72 9.14
C MET A 186 19.73 -15.86 9.09
N ALA A 187 18.72 -16.30 8.35
CA ALA A 187 17.49 -15.54 8.13
C ALA A 187 16.24 -16.26 8.65
N PHE A 188 15.30 -15.49 9.21
CA PHE A 188 13.98 -15.94 9.68
C PHE A 188 12.86 -15.08 9.09
N GLY A 189 11.67 -15.63 8.91
CA GLY A 189 10.49 -14.96 8.37
C GLY A 189 9.27 -15.10 9.27
N VAL A 190 8.89 -14.08 10.02
CA VAL A 190 7.82 -14.15 11.03
C VAL A 190 6.70 -13.16 10.71
N ILE A 191 5.45 -13.60 10.64
CA ILE A 191 4.29 -12.68 10.61
C ILE A 191 3.93 -12.26 12.04
N PHE A 192 3.26 -11.11 12.22
CA PHE A 192 2.67 -10.74 13.51
C PHE A 192 1.73 -11.83 14.04
N ASP A 193 1.31 -11.74 15.31
CA ASP A 193 0.39 -12.72 15.94
C ASP A 193 -1.04 -12.63 15.35
N PHE A 194 -1.18 -13.02 14.09
CA PHE A 194 -2.37 -12.85 13.26
C PHE A 194 -3.43 -13.89 13.57
N ALA A 195 -4.51 -13.44 14.22
CA ALA A 195 -5.58 -14.32 14.72
C ALA A 195 -6.75 -14.53 13.74
N LYS A 196 -6.74 -13.91 12.54
CA LYS A 196 -7.85 -13.99 11.58
C LYS A 196 -7.54 -14.85 10.36
N ALA A 197 -6.50 -15.68 10.42
CA ALA A 197 -6.14 -16.57 9.34
C ALA A 197 -7.28 -17.57 9.04
N ASN A 198 -7.34 -18.04 7.81
CA ASN A 198 -8.25 -19.11 7.42
C ASN A 198 -8.04 -20.35 8.31
N LYS A 199 -9.10 -21.14 8.55
CA LYS A 199 -9.04 -22.35 9.37
C LYS A 199 -7.98 -23.39 8.93
N ASN A 200 -7.58 -23.37 7.66
CA ASN A 200 -6.54 -24.26 7.14
C ASN A 200 -5.12 -23.72 7.39
N ILE A 201 -4.97 -22.56 8.05
CA ILE A 201 -3.71 -21.91 8.33
C ILE A 201 -3.50 -21.87 9.84
N THR A 202 -2.31 -22.27 10.28
CA THR A 202 -1.89 -22.14 11.67
C THR A 202 -0.80 -21.08 11.76
N VAL A 203 -1.09 -19.98 12.46
CA VAL A 203 -0.09 -18.98 12.84
C VAL A 203 0.30 -19.22 14.29
N GLN A 204 1.52 -19.69 14.52
CA GLN A 204 2.08 -19.86 15.85
C GLN A 204 2.50 -18.49 16.39
N LYS A 205 2.18 -18.21 17.67
CA LYS A 205 2.65 -16.97 18.30
C LYS A 205 4.17 -16.95 18.36
N ALA A 206 4.78 -15.83 17.99
CA ALA A 206 6.24 -15.74 17.91
C ALA A 206 6.92 -16.03 19.25
N LYS A 207 6.30 -15.62 20.36
CA LYS A 207 6.80 -15.88 21.71
C LYS A 207 6.87 -17.37 22.05
N ASP A 208 5.88 -18.14 21.59
CA ASP A 208 5.83 -19.59 21.81
C ASP A 208 6.82 -20.29 20.89
N MET A 209 6.92 -19.84 19.63
CA MET A 209 7.89 -20.35 18.65
C MET A 209 9.33 -20.25 19.19
N VAL A 210 9.78 -19.04 19.57
CA VAL A 210 11.18 -18.84 20.03
C VAL A 210 11.51 -19.57 21.34
N LYS A 211 10.49 -19.92 22.12
CA LYS A 211 10.65 -20.61 23.41
C LYS A 211 10.64 -22.13 23.25
N ASN A 212 9.75 -22.66 22.42
CA ASN A 212 9.38 -24.07 22.45
C ASN A 212 9.88 -24.85 21.23
N GLU A 213 10.24 -24.21 20.13
CA GLU A 213 10.63 -24.90 18.90
C GLU A 213 12.13 -25.27 18.89
N PRO A 214 12.48 -26.58 18.88
CA PRO A 214 13.88 -27.00 18.88
C PRO A 214 14.64 -26.55 17.63
N TRP A 215 13.98 -26.52 16.47
CA TRP A 215 14.61 -26.08 15.23
C TRP A 215 15.06 -24.61 15.30
N PHE A 216 14.34 -23.75 16.03
CA PHE A 216 14.72 -22.35 16.20
C PHE A 216 15.98 -22.23 17.04
N ALA A 217 16.04 -22.94 18.18
CA ALA A 217 17.24 -22.97 19.02
C ALA A 217 18.47 -23.50 18.26
N SER A 218 18.29 -24.55 17.45
CA SER A 218 19.34 -25.10 16.59
C SER A 218 19.77 -24.15 15.47
N ALA A 219 18.84 -23.40 14.87
CA ALA A 219 19.18 -22.39 13.86
C ALA A 219 19.89 -21.18 14.48
N VAL A 220 19.50 -20.74 15.67
CA VAL A 220 20.23 -19.66 16.37
C VAL A 220 21.63 -20.12 16.78
N ASN A 221 21.81 -21.38 17.20
CA ASN A 221 23.10 -21.97 17.55
C ASN A 221 23.70 -22.79 16.39
N TYR A 222 23.54 -22.30 15.16
CA TYR A 222 23.98 -23.04 13.98
C TYR A 222 25.46 -23.42 14.07
N SER A 223 25.81 -24.62 13.59
CA SER A 223 27.16 -25.17 13.73
C SER A 223 28.24 -24.43 12.93
N LYS A 224 27.83 -23.63 11.93
CA LYS A 224 28.72 -22.81 11.12
C LYS A 224 28.65 -21.33 11.56
N PRO A 225 29.71 -20.53 11.34
CA PRO A 225 29.72 -19.12 11.73
C PRO A 225 28.53 -18.34 11.15
N ILE A 226 27.96 -17.45 11.97
CA ILE A 226 26.91 -16.51 11.53
C ILE A 226 27.47 -15.10 11.68
N ASP A 227 27.65 -14.41 10.55
CA ASP A 227 28.17 -13.05 10.50
C ASP A 227 27.05 -12.00 10.58
N LEU A 228 25.82 -12.38 10.23
CA LEU A 228 24.64 -11.52 10.23
C LEU A 228 23.36 -12.34 10.43
N PHE A 229 22.47 -11.87 11.29
CA PHE A 229 21.09 -12.32 11.31
C PHE A 229 20.19 -11.37 10.52
N VAL A 230 19.26 -11.93 9.76
CA VAL A 230 18.19 -11.15 9.09
C VAL A 230 16.82 -11.65 9.56
N ILE A 231 15.99 -10.76 10.08
CA ILE A 231 14.61 -11.09 10.45
C ILE A 231 13.68 -10.33 9.50
N ILE A 232 13.03 -11.04 8.60
CA ILE A 232 11.97 -10.47 7.76
C ILE A 232 10.62 -10.83 8.35
N GLY A 233 9.60 -10.03 8.08
CA GLY A 233 8.29 -10.33 8.61
C GLY A 233 7.24 -9.33 8.17
N HIS A 234 6.03 -9.80 7.90
CA HIS A 234 4.90 -8.90 7.75
C HIS A 234 4.49 -8.39 9.14
N ASN A 235 5.17 -7.34 9.60
CA ASN A 235 5.12 -6.84 10.97
C ASN A 235 5.37 -5.32 10.98
N PRO A 236 4.66 -4.53 11.80
CA PRO A 236 5.06 -3.15 12.01
C PRO A 236 6.44 -3.11 12.66
N VAL A 237 7.29 -2.16 12.26
CA VAL A 237 8.59 -1.96 12.93
C VAL A 237 8.50 -1.05 14.14
N LYS A 238 7.52 -0.14 14.14
CA LYS A 238 7.29 0.83 15.21
C LYS A 238 6.78 0.13 16.48
N GLN A 239 7.57 0.19 17.55
CA GLN A 239 7.36 -0.61 18.76
C GLN A 239 6.13 -0.21 19.60
N LYS A 240 5.68 1.04 19.50
CA LYS A 240 4.56 1.58 20.29
C LYS A 240 3.21 1.53 19.57
N ASP A 241 3.05 0.72 18.51
CA ASP A 241 1.72 0.51 17.97
C ASP A 241 0.95 -0.49 18.87
N GLU A 242 0.24 0.05 19.86
CA GLU A 242 -0.58 -0.74 20.80
C GLU A 242 -1.67 -1.57 20.11
N LYS A 243 -2.01 -1.24 18.86
CA LYS A 243 -3.09 -1.91 18.13
C LYS A 243 -2.64 -3.19 17.43
N ASP A 244 -1.38 -3.23 16.97
CA ASP A 244 -0.75 -4.35 16.27
C ASP A 244 0.69 -4.53 16.80
N PRO A 245 0.89 -5.30 17.89
CA PRO A 245 2.21 -5.47 18.49
C PRO A 245 3.14 -6.24 17.54
N SER A 246 4.33 -5.67 17.31
CA SER A 246 5.36 -6.28 16.47
C SER A 246 5.95 -7.54 17.10
N THR A 247 6.08 -8.61 16.32
CA THR A 247 6.78 -9.84 16.72
C THR A 247 8.27 -9.83 16.38
N LEU A 248 8.76 -8.85 15.61
CA LEU A 248 10.17 -8.73 15.25
C LEU A 248 11.07 -8.61 16.48
N LYS A 249 10.64 -7.80 17.47
CA LYS A 249 11.40 -7.59 18.70
C LYS A 249 11.49 -8.85 19.57
N VAL A 250 10.50 -9.73 19.50
CA VAL A 250 10.51 -11.02 20.21
C VAL A 250 11.63 -11.92 19.69
N LEU A 251 11.76 -12.04 18.36
CA LEU A 251 12.85 -12.80 17.73
C LEU A 251 14.20 -12.12 17.98
N HIS A 252 14.27 -10.80 17.82
CA HIS A 252 15.47 -10.03 18.11
C HIS A 252 15.99 -10.33 19.52
N ASP A 253 15.14 -10.25 20.54
CA ASP A 253 15.55 -10.45 21.93
C ASP A 253 15.93 -11.91 22.20
N ALA A 254 15.28 -12.87 21.55
CA ALA A 254 15.65 -14.29 21.64
C ALA A 254 17.05 -14.54 21.04
N ILE A 255 17.36 -13.97 19.87
CA ILE A 255 18.70 -14.06 19.26
C ILE A 255 19.73 -13.35 20.12
N ARG A 256 19.44 -12.13 20.60
CA ARG A 256 20.35 -11.30 21.41
C ARG A 256 20.64 -11.91 22.79
N LYS A 257 19.81 -12.83 23.29
CA LYS A 257 20.12 -13.63 24.49
C LYS A 257 21.34 -14.53 24.29
N VAL A 258 21.53 -15.06 23.08
CA VAL A 258 22.63 -15.96 22.69
C VAL A 258 23.77 -15.17 22.05
N HIS A 259 23.46 -14.34 21.05
CA HIS A 259 24.43 -13.60 20.23
C HIS A 259 24.46 -12.12 20.61
N LYS A 260 25.35 -11.74 21.53
CA LYS A 260 25.40 -10.38 22.10
C LYS A 260 25.84 -9.31 21.09
N GLN A 261 26.67 -9.67 20.10
CA GLN A 261 27.33 -8.69 19.23
C GLN A 261 27.10 -8.90 17.73
N VAL A 262 26.57 -10.05 17.29
CA VAL A 262 26.30 -10.31 15.87
C VAL A 262 25.22 -9.34 15.37
N PRO A 263 25.38 -8.65 14.22
CA PRO A 263 24.36 -7.71 13.76
C PRO A 263 23.03 -8.41 13.50
N ILE A 264 21.92 -7.70 13.72
CA ILE A 264 20.58 -8.15 13.35
C ILE A 264 19.92 -7.05 12.52
N LEU A 265 19.68 -7.32 11.23
CA LEU A 265 18.88 -6.44 10.37
C LEU A 265 17.46 -6.98 10.33
N SER A 266 16.46 -6.13 10.56
CA SER A 266 15.05 -6.52 10.50
C SER A 266 14.29 -5.73 9.44
N PHE A 267 13.31 -6.37 8.81
CA PHE A 267 12.49 -5.79 7.76
C PHE A 267 11.02 -6.11 8.01
N GLY A 268 10.19 -5.07 8.03
CA GLY A 268 8.77 -5.13 8.40
C GLY A 268 7.80 -4.62 7.32
N GLY A 269 6.51 -4.62 7.61
CA GLY A 269 5.39 -4.26 6.73
C GLY A 269 4.12 -3.97 7.52
N HIS A 270 2.95 -4.28 6.95
CA HIS A 270 1.61 -4.32 7.57
C HIS A 270 1.00 -2.97 7.93
N SER A 271 1.82 -2.04 8.43
CA SER A 271 1.34 -0.74 8.90
C SER A 271 1.43 0.37 7.86
N HIS A 272 1.90 0.06 6.65
CA HIS A 272 1.81 0.96 5.49
C HIS A 272 2.56 2.30 5.66
N ILE A 273 3.70 2.31 6.37
CA ILE A 273 4.48 3.52 6.66
C ILE A 273 5.96 3.38 6.27
N ARG A 274 6.60 4.51 6.00
CA ARG A 274 8.06 4.66 6.03
C ARG A 274 8.50 4.80 7.49
N TYR A 275 9.30 3.88 8.01
CA TYR A 275 9.84 4.01 9.38
C TYR A 275 11.09 3.16 9.60
N THR A 276 12.05 3.67 10.38
CA THR A 276 13.21 2.91 10.86
C THR A 276 13.23 2.95 12.38
N THR A 277 13.29 1.78 13.01
CA THR A 277 13.47 1.66 14.47
C THR A 277 14.90 1.22 14.78
N LYS A 278 15.51 1.81 15.80
CA LYS A 278 16.77 1.33 16.36
C LYS A 278 16.48 0.41 17.55
N PHE A 279 16.74 -0.90 17.41
CA PHE A 279 16.54 -1.85 18.50
C PHE A 279 17.69 -1.84 19.50
N ASP A 280 18.92 -1.77 19.01
CA ASP A 280 20.13 -1.60 19.81
C ASP A 280 21.25 -0.99 18.95
N ASN A 281 22.48 -0.89 19.46
CA ASN A 281 23.61 -0.32 18.71
C ASN A 281 24.05 -1.17 17.51
N ASN A 282 23.58 -2.41 17.41
CA ASN A 282 23.94 -3.42 16.42
C ASN A 282 22.72 -3.98 15.68
N SER A 283 21.56 -3.34 15.83
CA SER A 283 20.32 -3.79 15.21
C SER A 283 19.37 -2.65 14.88
N VAL A 284 18.82 -2.72 13.67
CA VAL A 284 17.85 -1.79 13.13
C VAL A 284 16.73 -2.58 12.43
N ALA A 285 15.53 -2.00 12.43
CA ALA A 285 14.36 -2.51 11.73
C ALA A 285 13.81 -1.47 10.76
N LEU A 286 13.69 -1.80 9.47
CA LEU A 286 13.19 -0.90 8.41
C LEU A 286 11.82 -1.36 7.89
N GLN A 287 10.92 -0.42 7.64
CA GLN A 287 9.66 -0.61 6.90
C GLN A 287 9.58 0.39 5.74
N SER A 288 9.09 -0.07 4.59
CA SER A 288 9.22 0.62 3.30
C SER A 288 7.88 1.03 2.69
N GLY A 289 7.01 1.73 3.42
CA GLY A 289 5.80 2.30 2.83
C GLY A 289 4.78 1.24 2.39
N LYS A 290 4.23 1.38 1.19
CA LYS A 290 3.19 0.51 0.60
C LYS A 290 3.09 0.70 -0.92
N TYR A 291 2.27 -0.09 -1.59
CA TYR A 291 1.70 0.16 -2.93
C TYR A 291 2.69 0.47 -4.04
N CYS A 292 3.95 0.06 -3.91
CA CYS A 292 5.00 0.55 -4.80
C CYS A 292 5.06 2.09 -4.82
N ASP A 293 4.95 2.74 -3.65
CA ASP A 293 5.23 4.17 -3.46
C ASP A 293 6.64 4.42 -2.92
N THR A 294 7.26 3.36 -2.36
CA THR A 294 8.52 3.44 -1.65
C THR A 294 9.35 2.20 -1.90
N LEU A 295 10.63 2.41 -2.19
CA LEU A 295 11.66 1.39 -2.09
C LEU A 295 12.58 1.73 -0.91
N GLY A 296 12.66 0.85 0.08
CA GLY A 296 13.55 1.05 1.22
C GLY A 296 14.98 0.70 0.88
N TRP A 297 15.91 1.53 1.31
CA TRP A 297 17.35 1.28 1.29
C TRP A 297 17.88 1.27 2.72
N LEU A 298 18.60 0.20 3.07
CA LEU A 298 19.38 0.12 4.29
C LEU A 298 20.81 -0.30 3.95
N SER A 299 21.80 0.40 4.51
CA SER A 299 23.20 -0.03 4.45
C SER A 299 23.83 -0.07 5.83
N MET A 300 24.79 -0.98 5.98
CA MET A 300 25.52 -1.21 7.22
C MET A 300 27.01 -1.37 6.94
N ASN A 301 27.84 -0.70 7.73
CA ASN A 301 29.28 -0.93 7.83
C ASN A 301 29.65 -1.46 9.21
N GLY A 302 30.74 -2.24 9.29
CA GLY A 302 31.28 -2.73 10.56
C GLY A 302 30.76 -4.11 10.92
N THR A 303 30.59 -5.01 9.95
CA THR A 303 30.18 -6.41 10.16
C THR A 303 30.99 -7.10 11.27
N LYS A 304 32.32 -6.86 11.29
CA LYS A 304 33.28 -7.39 12.27
C LYS A 304 33.68 -6.42 13.39
N LYS A 305 32.99 -5.29 13.56
CA LYS A 305 33.30 -4.27 14.57
C LYS A 305 32.32 -4.32 15.73
N SER A 306 32.74 -3.81 16.90
CA SER A 306 31.88 -3.65 18.07
C SER A 306 30.80 -2.57 17.89
N THR A 307 31.11 -1.55 17.07
CA THR A 307 30.23 -0.44 16.71
C THR A 307 29.93 -0.46 15.20
N ARG A 308 28.68 -0.18 14.84
CA ARG A 308 28.17 -0.23 13.48
C ARG A 308 27.61 1.11 13.04
N ASN A 309 27.78 1.41 11.75
CA ASN A 309 27.19 2.58 11.13
C ASN A 309 26.09 2.11 10.19
N PHE A 310 24.87 2.61 10.44
CA PHE A 310 23.70 2.36 9.61
C PHE A 310 23.34 3.62 8.84
N SER A 311 22.92 3.45 7.59
CA SER A 311 22.29 4.50 6.80
C SER A 311 20.99 3.97 6.20
N ARG A 312 19.95 4.78 6.21
CA ARG A 312 18.64 4.46 5.65
C ARG A 312 18.16 5.54 4.70
N ARG A 313 17.51 5.15 3.61
CA ARG A 313 16.82 6.03 2.66
C ARG A 313 15.48 5.42 2.22
N TYR A 314 14.48 6.27 2.01
CA TYR A 314 13.20 5.88 1.38
C TYR A 314 13.14 6.50 0.00
N LEU A 315 13.33 5.66 -1.01
CA LEU A 315 13.34 6.09 -2.40
C LEU A 315 11.90 6.14 -2.88
N ASP A 316 11.51 7.25 -3.51
CA ASP A 316 10.24 7.28 -4.20
C ASP A 316 10.26 6.32 -5.39
N TRP A 317 9.14 5.66 -5.61
CA TRP A 317 9.00 4.65 -6.65
C TRP A 317 8.81 5.25 -8.04
N ASN A 318 9.81 5.96 -8.53
CA ASN A 318 9.75 6.54 -9.88
C ASN A 318 11.06 6.34 -10.63
N ARG A 319 10.93 6.39 -11.95
CA ARG A 319 12.03 6.19 -12.88
C ARG A 319 13.15 7.21 -12.70
N ARG A 320 12.82 8.47 -12.40
CA ARG A 320 13.81 9.53 -12.15
C ARG A 320 14.72 9.19 -10.97
N THR A 321 14.14 8.68 -9.89
CA THR A 321 14.85 8.21 -8.69
C THR A 321 15.72 6.99 -9.01
N PHE A 322 15.14 6.00 -9.70
CA PHE A 322 15.87 4.79 -10.08
C PHE A 322 17.05 5.07 -11.02
N GLU A 323 16.86 5.94 -12.01
CA GLU A 323 17.93 6.39 -12.91
C GLU A 323 18.99 7.18 -12.14
N TYR A 324 18.61 8.11 -11.27
CA TYR A 324 19.58 8.89 -10.49
C TYR A 324 20.56 8.01 -9.72
N HIS A 325 20.06 7.02 -8.97
CA HIS A 325 20.90 6.16 -8.11
C HIS A 325 21.75 5.13 -8.84
N THR A 326 21.63 5.10 -10.16
CA THR A 326 22.34 4.17 -11.03
C THR A 326 23.22 4.90 -12.06
N LYS A 327 22.97 6.20 -12.32
CA LYS A 327 23.75 7.05 -13.24
C LYS A 327 25.26 6.99 -12.98
N ASN A 328 25.70 7.18 -11.74
CA ASN A 328 27.13 7.22 -11.39
C ASN A 328 27.86 5.88 -11.60
N PHE A 329 27.13 4.79 -11.78
CA PHE A 329 27.69 3.44 -11.81
C PHE A 329 27.45 2.70 -13.15
N ARG A 330 26.70 3.30 -14.07
CA ARG A 330 26.34 2.73 -15.39
C ARG A 330 27.38 2.93 -16.49
N GLY A 331 28.26 3.92 -16.37
CA GLY A 331 29.10 4.34 -17.50
C GLY A 331 28.21 4.71 -18.71
N SER A 332 28.36 4.01 -19.83
CA SER A 332 27.56 4.17 -21.06
C SER A 332 26.33 3.24 -21.15
N THR A 333 26.01 2.46 -20.12
CA THR A 333 24.93 1.45 -20.19
C THR A 333 23.56 2.13 -20.04
N PRO A 334 22.57 1.86 -20.92
CA PRO A 334 21.20 2.36 -20.78
C PRO A 334 20.54 1.91 -19.47
N PHE A 335 19.53 2.66 -19.01
CA PHE A 335 18.71 2.23 -17.87
C PHE A 335 17.96 0.96 -18.21
N ASP A 336 17.24 1.00 -19.32
CA ASP A 336 16.35 -0.07 -19.72
C ASP A 336 17.13 -1.34 -19.98
N THR A 337 16.64 -2.43 -19.39
CA THR A 337 17.16 -3.77 -19.61
C THR A 337 16.16 -4.56 -20.43
N LEU A 338 16.63 -5.55 -21.19
CA LEU A 338 15.75 -6.37 -22.03
C LEU A 338 14.64 -7.04 -21.20
N GLU A 339 14.98 -7.52 -20.00
CA GLU A 339 14.03 -8.15 -19.09
C GLU A 339 13.06 -7.11 -18.51
N GLY A 340 13.55 -5.92 -18.12
CA GLY A 340 12.68 -4.85 -17.65
C GLY A 340 11.63 -4.44 -18.67
N ASN A 341 12.07 -4.18 -19.91
CA ASN A 341 11.15 -3.80 -21.00
C ASN A 341 10.14 -4.90 -21.34
N ALA A 342 10.57 -6.17 -21.29
CA ALA A 342 9.66 -7.29 -21.48
C ALA A 342 8.55 -7.32 -20.41
N VAL A 343 8.89 -7.04 -19.15
CA VAL A 343 7.91 -6.95 -18.05
C VAL A 343 6.98 -5.75 -18.18
N THR A 344 7.51 -4.57 -18.51
CA THR A 344 6.71 -3.37 -18.80
C THR A 344 5.67 -3.64 -19.90
N GLY A 345 6.08 -4.31 -20.98
CA GLY A 345 5.19 -4.75 -22.06
C GLY A 345 4.14 -5.77 -21.60
N GLU A 346 4.54 -6.78 -20.82
CA GLU A 346 3.61 -7.79 -20.28
C GLU A 346 2.54 -7.16 -19.36
N ILE A 347 2.92 -6.19 -18.54
CA ILE A 347 1.98 -5.43 -17.69
C ILE A 347 0.99 -4.67 -18.57
N TYR A 348 1.48 -3.96 -19.59
CA TYR A 348 0.62 -3.20 -20.51
C TYR A 348 -0.42 -4.12 -21.20
N ASP A 349 0.03 -5.25 -21.76
CA ASP A 349 -0.83 -6.21 -22.44
C ASP A 349 -1.89 -6.78 -21.50
N LYS A 350 -1.52 -7.11 -20.26
CA LYS A 350 -2.45 -7.60 -19.24
C LYS A 350 -3.46 -6.54 -18.82
N ARG A 351 -3.04 -5.29 -18.63
CA ARG A 351 -3.96 -4.17 -18.32
C ARG A 351 -5.01 -3.99 -19.42
N LYS A 352 -4.60 -4.07 -20.69
CA LYS A 352 -5.52 -4.03 -21.85
C LYS A 352 -6.44 -5.24 -21.89
N ARG A 353 -5.91 -6.46 -21.74
CA ARG A 353 -6.70 -7.70 -21.73
C ARG A 353 -7.77 -7.72 -20.64
N LEU A 354 -7.47 -7.14 -19.49
CA LEU A 354 -8.37 -7.06 -18.34
C LEU A 354 -9.32 -5.85 -18.40
N ASN A 355 -9.25 -5.02 -19.45
CA ASN A 355 -9.99 -3.77 -19.58
C ASN A 355 -9.79 -2.80 -18.40
N LEU A 356 -8.64 -2.84 -17.72
CA LEU A 356 -8.33 -1.97 -16.58
C LEU A 356 -8.34 -0.47 -16.97
N THR A 357 -8.09 -0.17 -18.25
CA THR A 357 -8.13 1.19 -18.79
C THR A 357 -9.52 1.67 -19.23
N LYS A 358 -10.59 0.88 -19.01
CA LYS A 358 -11.96 1.28 -19.36
C LYS A 358 -12.41 2.45 -18.49
N VAL A 359 -12.78 3.57 -19.11
CA VAL A 359 -13.19 4.79 -18.40
C VAL A 359 -14.69 4.80 -18.12
N TYR A 360 -15.08 5.09 -16.87
CA TYR A 360 -16.47 5.26 -16.42
C TYR A 360 -16.92 6.72 -16.37
N GLY A 361 -15.98 7.67 -16.25
CA GLY A 361 -16.22 9.12 -16.28
C GLY A 361 -14.95 9.90 -15.96
N CYS A 362 -15.00 11.24 -16.02
CA CYS A 362 -13.91 12.12 -15.60
C CYS A 362 -14.19 12.71 -14.20
N ALA A 363 -13.47 12.27 -13.18
CA ALA A 363 -13.51 12.86 -11.85
C ALA A 363 -13.14 14.35 -11.93
N PRO A 364 -14.02 15.27 -11.47
CA PRO A 364 -13.82 16.71 -11.66
C PRO A 364 -12.76 17.31 -10.72
N ASN A 365 -12.45 16.61 -9.64
CA ASN A 365 -11.48 17.01 -8.62
C ASN A 365 -10.79 15.76 -8.08
N THR A 366 -9.65 15.96 -7.42
CA THR A 366 -9.11 14.95 -6.52
C THR A 366 -9.91 14.94 -5.22
N PHE A 367 -10.36 13.74 -4.84
CA PHE A 367 -11.06 13.45 -3.61
C PHE A 367 -10.19 12.55 -2.74
N CYS A 368 -9.67 13.09 -1.65
CA CYS A 368 -8.74 12.35 -0.80
C CYS A 368 -9.38 11.84 0.49
N ILE A 369 -8.82 10.77 1.03
CA ILE A 369 -9.22 10.11 2.26
C ILE A 369 -8.98 11.00 3.46
N SER A 370 -7.79 11.59 3.56
CA SER A 370 -7.35 12.27 4.78
C SER A 370 -6.70 13.62 4.58
N CYS A 371 -6.43 14.05 3.36
CA CYS A 371 -5.80 15.35 3.08
C CYS A 371 -6.77 16.54 3.17
N ARG A 372 -8.07 16.29 3.42
CA ARG A 372 -9.11 17.29 3.65
C ARG A 372 -9.92 16.97 4.91
N GLU A 373 -10.38 18.02 5.58
CA GLU A 373 -11.35 17.90 6.68
C GLU A 373 -12.68 17.31 6.17
N TYR A 374 -13.36 16.55 7.02
CA TYR A 374 -14.72 16.03 6.78
C TYR A 374 -15.77 17.07 7.21
N GLY A 375 -15.68 18.35 6.82
CA GLY A 375 -16.58 19.38 7.35
C GLY A 375 -18.06 18.93 7.43
N LYS A 376 -18.76 19.16 8.55
CA LYS A 376 -20.09 18.55 8.80
C LYS A 376 -21.17 18.94 7.77
N SER A 377 -20.95 20.01 7.02
CA SER A 377 -21.83 20.50 5.96
C SER A 377 -20.97 21.27 4.95
N PRO A 378 -20.26 20.58 4.04
CA PRO A 378 -19.40 21.24 3.08
C PRO A 378 -20.25 22.09 2.14
N SER A 379 -19.80 23.31 1.87
CA SER A 379 -20.44 24.14 0.85
C SER A 379 -19.99 23.70 -0.54
N SER A 380 -20.81 23.88 -1.57
CA SER A 380 -20.37 23.57 -2.93
C SER A 380 -19.11 24.40 -3.26
N GLY A 381 -18.02 23.73 -3.64
CA GLY A 381 -16.75 24.37 -3.97
C GLY A 381 -15.79 24.60 -2.79
N SER A 382 -16.14 24.27 -1.55
CA SER A 382 -15.21 24.38 -0.42
C SER A 382 -14.18 23.23 -0.39
N ASN A 383 -13.06 23.44 0.32
CA ASN A 383 -11.96 22.47 0.37
C ASN A 383 -12.35 21.13 1.02
N ASP A 384 -13.28 21.15 1.99
CA ASP A 384 -13.86 19.95 2.61
C ASP A 384 -14.76 19.17 1.64
N ALA A 385 -15.40 19.80 0.64
CA ALA A 385 -16.16 19.09 -0.40
C ALA A 385 -15.29 18.11 -1.24
N LYS A 386 -13.96 18.28 -1.18
CA LYS A 386 -12.96 17.38 -1.79
C LYS A 386 -12.55 16.22 -0.87
N ASN A 387 -13.26 16.02 0.25
CA ASN A 387 -13.13 14.83 1.07
C ASN A 387 -13.93 13.68 0.44
N ILE A 388 -13.29 12.53 0.23
CA ILE A 388 -13.91 11.37 -0.44
C ILE A 388 -15.15 10.84 0.28
N TYR A 389 -15.28 11.04 1.59
CA TYR A 389 -16.44 10.59 2.35
C TYR A 389 -17.69 11.44 2.12
N HIS A 390 -17.55 12.68 1.67
CA HIS A 390 -18.69 13.47 1.17
C HIS A 390 -19.10 13.02 -0.22
N LEU A 391 -18.14 12.80 -1.12
CA LEU A 391 -18.42 12.17 -2.42
C LEU A 391 -19.14 10.83 -2.25
N MET A 392 -18.73 10.03 -1.27
CA MET A 392 -19.35 8.74 -1.01
C MET A 392 -20.78 8.86 -0.48
N GLN A 393 -21.12 9.94 0.24
CA GLN A 393 -22.51 10.23 0.62
C GLN A 393 -23.35 10.49 -0.62
N ASP A 394 -22.89 11.38 -1.51
CA ASP A 394 -23.59 11.71 -2.75
C ASP A 394 -23.74 10.49 -3.66
N ALA A 395 -22.65 9.73 -3.81
CA ALA A 395 -22.62 8.53 -4.63
C ALA A 395 -23.57 7.45 -4.11
N ALA A 396 -23.57 7.16 -2.81
CA ALA A 396 -24.47 6.18 -2.23
C ALA A 396 -25.94 6.64 -2.30
N ALA A 397 -26.23 7.90 -2.00
CA ALA A 397 -27.57 8.44 -2.10
C ALA A 397 -28.14 8.35 -3.54
N ALA A 398 -27.28 8.60 -4.53
CA ALA A 398 -27.64 8.57 -5.94
C ALA A 398 -27.78 7.16 -6.53
N THR A 399 -27.06 6.16 -6.01
CA THR A 399 -26.92 4.85 -6.68
C THR A 399 -27.47 3.65 -5.89
N VAL A 400 -27.43 3.67 -4.56
CA VAL A 400 -27.96 2.58 -3.73
C VAL A 400 -29.48 2.73 -3.67
N LYS A 401 -30.18 1.95 -4.50
CA LYS A 401 -31.62 2.04 -4.72
C LYS A 401 -32.32 0.71 -4.53
N ASN A 402 -33.49 0.77 -3.90
CA ASN A 402 -34.53 -0.25 -3.99
C ASN A 402 -35.72 0.37 -4.75
N THR A 403 -36.05 -0.14 -5.93
CA THR A 403 -37.10 0.46 -6.79
C THR A 403 -38.46 0.51 -6.10
N SER A 404 -38.83 -0.54 -5.37
CA SER A 404 -40.09 -0.62 -4.62
C SER A 404 -40.17 0.32 -3.43
N ARG A 405 -39.03 0.82 -2.92
CA ARG A 405 -38.92 1.66 -1.71
C ARG A 405 -38.22 2.99 -1.96
N ILE A 406 -38.02 3.37 -3.22
CA ILE A 406 -37.20 4.53 -3.59
C ILE A 406 -37.77 5.86 -3.05
N HIS A 407 -39.08 5.91 -2.81
CA HIS A 407 -39.81 7.06 -2.28
C HIS A 407 -39.73 7.16 -0.74
N ILE A 408 -39.18 6.15 -0.07
CA ILE A 408 -39.02 6.13 1.39
C ILE A 408 -37.66 6.76 1.74
N PRO A 409 -37.63 7.73 2.66
CA PRO A 409 -36.39 8.31 3.15
C PRO A 409 -35.49 7.23 3.75
N ARG A 410 -34.20 7.25 3.40
CA ARG A 410 -33.24 6.23 3.85
C ARG A 410 -31.91 6.80 4.32
N LEU A 411 -31.40 6.21 5.39
CA LEU A 411 -30.07 6.46 5.94
C LEU A 411 -29.16 5.32 5.52
N ILE A 412 -28.05 5.63 4.84
CA ILE A 412 -27.12 4.63 4.32
C ILE A 412 -25.80 4.77 5.07
N VAL A 413 -25.49 3.76 5.90
CA VAL A 413 -24.28 3.69 6.71
C VAL A 413 -23.15 3.07 5.90
N ILE A 414 -22.08 3.83 5.70
CA ILE A 414 -20.91 3.41 4.95
C ILE A 414 -19.71 3.43 5.90
N ASN A 415 -18.98 2.32 5.95
CA ASN A 415 -17.80 2.23 6.79
C ASN A 415 -16.60 2.92 6.12
N ARG A 416 -15.82 3.68 6.89
CA ARG A 416 -14.61 4.35 6.41
C ARG A 416 -13.64 3.40 5.70
N GLY A 417 -13.48 2.18 6.24
CA GLY A 417 -12.54 1.19 5.76
C GLY A 417 -12.93 0.51 4.44
N SER A 418 -14.12 0.79 3.90
CA SER A 418 -14.47 0.35 2.54
C SER A 418 -13.73 1.15 1.46
N ILE A 419 -13.17 2.31 1.81
CA ILE A 419 -12.39 3.18 0.93
C ILE A 419 -10.90 3.02 1.27
N ARG A 420 -10.09 2.73 0.26
CA ARG A 420 -8.69 2.28 0.38
C ARG A 420 -7.69 3.27 -0.21
N PHE A 421 -8.13 4.06 -1.19
CA PHE A 421 -7.30 5.04 -1.86
C PHE A 421 -8.07 6.31 -2.24
N ASP A 422 -7.32 7.34 -2.63
CA ASP A 422 -7.85 8.60 -3.11
C ASP A 422 -8.36 8.45 -4.56
N ILE A 423 -9.34 9.27 -4.94
CA ILE A 423 -9.73 9.43 -6.35
C ILE A 423 -9.03 10.65 -6.88
N HIS A 424 -8.20 10.51 -7.92
CA HIS A 424 -7.52 11.63 -8.54
C HIS A 424 -8.42 12.31 -9.60
N LYS A 425 -8.29 13.63 -9.79
CA LYS A 425 -8.89 14.35 -10.93
C LYS A 425 -8.43 13.68 -12.22
N GLY A 426 -9.34 13.50 -13.16
CA GLY A 426 -9.06 12.88 -14.46
C GLY A 426 -9.92 11.65 -14.69
N SER A 427 -9.45 10.71 -15.51
CA SER A 427 -10.19 9.50 -15.82
C SER A 427 -10.46 8.68 -14.55
N PHE A 428 -11.68 8.19 -14.38
CA PHE A 428 -12.03 7.16 -13.40
C PHE A 428 -12.26 5.84 -14.15
N THR A 429 -11.36 4.87 -13.99
CA THR A 429 -11.28 3.65 -14.78
C THR A 429 -11.73 2.41 -14.00
N GLU A 430 -11.82 1.28 -14.69
CA GLU A 430 -12.02 -0.03 -14.07
C GLU A 430 -10.98 -0.31 -12.98
N ASP A 431 -9.72 0.02 -13.23
CA ASP A 431 -8.63 -0.15 -12.26
C ASP A 431 -8.86 0.64 -10.96
N ASP A 432 -9.31 1.90 -11.08
CA ASP A 432 -9.59 2.75 -9.92
C ASP A 432 -10.66 2.17 -8.99
N ILE A 433 -11.57 1.36 -9.52
CA ILE A 433 -12.60 0.69 -8.71
C ILE A 433 -11.93 -0.24 -7.68
N TYR A 434 -10.95 -1.01 -8.11
CA TYR A 434 -10.19 -1.94 -7.27
C TYR A 434 -9.22 -1.21 -6.36
N ILE A 435 -8.63 -0.11 -6.83
CA ILE A 435 -7.75 0.75 -6.03
C ILE A 435 -8.51 1.44 -4.89
N VAL A 436 -9.68 2.04 -5.19
CA VAL A 436 -10.41 2.89 -4.25
C VAL A 436 -11.38 2.11 -3.37
N SER A 437 -12.15 1.17 -3.91
CA SER A 437 -13.21 0.46 -3.19
C SER A 437 -13.32 -1.02 -3.62
N PRO A 438 -12.32 -1.87 -3.29
CA PRO A 438 -12.21 -3.24 -3.79
C PRO A 438 -13.27 -4.21 -3.26
N TYR A 439 -14.01 -3.89 -2.19
CA TYR A 439 -14.89 -4.86 -1.53
C TYR A 439 -16.28 -4.98 -2.16
N GLU A 440 -16.85 -6.18 -2.12
CA GLU A 440 -18.16 -6.53 -2.67
C GLU A 440 -19.23 -6.80 -1.60
N SER A 441 -19.27 -5.97 -0.55
CA SER A 441 -20.29 -6.10 0.50
C SER A 441 -21.71 -5.88 -0.04
N LYS A 442 -22.67 -6.66 0.46
CA LYS A 442 -24.09 -6.47 0.19
C LYS A 442 -24.64 -5.28 0.98
N PHE A 443 -25.67 -4.63 0.45
CA PHE A 443 -26.43 -3.60 1.18
C PHE A 443 -27.64 -4.25 1.87
N ASN A 444 -27.54 -4.45 3.17
CA ASN A 444 -28.61 -4.90 4.04
C ASN A 444 -29.41 -3.72 4.58
N PHE A 445 -30.63 -3.94 5.07
CA PHE A 445 -31.38 -2.92 5.80
C PHE A 445 -32.38 -3.49 6.81
N ILE A 446 -32.76 -2.62 7.74
CA ILE A 446 -33.98 -2.75 8.55
C ILE A 446 -35.01 -1.75 8.02
N GLN A 447 -36.22 -2.26 7.78
CA GLN A 447 -37.33 -1.53 7.21
C GLN A 447 -38.01 -0.61 8.23
N ASP A 448 -38.42 0.59 7.81
CA ASP A 448 -39.38 1.45 8.54
C ASP A 448 -38.98 1.74 10.01
N VAL A 449 -37.69 1.94 10.27
CA VAL A 449 -37.15 2.25 11.60
C VAL A 449 -37.62 3.63 12.06
N PRO A 450 -38.09 3.80 13.32
CA PRO A 450 -38.42 5.12 13.86
C PRO A 450 -37.23 6.08 13.72
N TYR A 451 -37.43 7.21 13.04
CA TYR A 451 -36.32 8.11 12.64
C TYR A 451 -35.50 8.62 13.85
N SER A 452 -36.17 8.99 14.94
CA SER A 452 -35.49 9.44 16.16
C SER A 452 -34.60 8.36 16.79
N LYS A 453 -34.98 7.08 16.66
CA LYS A 453 -34.17 5.95 17.11
C LYS A 453 -33.04 5.64 16.12
N ALA A 454 -33.30 5.75 14.82
CA ALA A 454 -32.28 5.61 13.78
C ALA A 454 -31.11 6.61 13.95
N LEU A 455 -31.41 7.87 14.28
CA LEU A 455 -30.38 8.87 14.59
C LEU A 455 -29.56 8.49 15.83
N LYS A 456 -30.21 8.03 16.90
CA LYS A 456 -29.50 7.53 18.10
C LYS A 456 -28.66 6.29 17.81
N THR A 457 -29.11 5.40 16.91
CA THR A 457 -28.31 4.26 16.45
C THR A 457 -27.04 4.73 15.75
N ILE A 458 -27.13 5.76 14.90
CA ILE A 458 -25.95 6.38 14.25
C ILE A 458 -25.01 6.97 15.31
N GLU A 459 -25.52 7.70 16.30
CA GLU A 459 -24.70 8.23 17.39
C GLU A 459 -23.94 7.13 18.12
N LYS A 460 -24.61 6.00 18.41
CA LYS A 460 -23.96 4.81 19.01
C LYS A 460 -22.88 4.22 18.11
N LEU A 461 -23.13 4.11 16.81
CA LEU A 461 -22.14 3.61 15.84
C LEU A 461 -20.92 4.54 15.73
N LEU A 462 -21.13 5.86 15.76
CA LEU A 462 -20.06 6.86 15.70
C LEU A 462 -19.27 6.96 17.01
N ALA A 463 -19.92 6.74 18.16
CA ALA A 463 -19.28 6.69 19.47
C ALA A 463 -18.54 5.37 19.70
N ALA A 464 -19.00 4.28 19.11
CA ALA A 464 -18.31 3.00 19.15
C ALA A 464 -16.99 3.09 18.36
N SER A 465 -15.93 2.49 18.91
CA SER A 465 -14.67 2.35 18.19
C SER A 465 -14.92 1.72 16.81
N PRO A 466 -14.41 2.29 15.71
CA PRO A 466 -14.58 1.73 14.36
C PRO A 466 -14.22 0.24 14.30
N PRO A 467 -14.75 -0.53 13.33
CA PRO A 467 -14.28 -1.88 13.09
C PRO A 467 -12.78 -1.80 12.81
N LYS A 468 -12.00 -2.77 13.31
CA LYS A 468 -10.57 -2.86 13.03
C LYS A 468 -10.38 -3.16 11.53
N VAL A 469 -10.23 -2.11 10.74
CA VAL A 469 -9.76 -2.17 9.34
C VAL A 469 -8.36 -1.54 9.35
N PRO A 470 -7.37 -2.11 8.64
CA PRO A 470 -6.07 -1.48 8.55
C PRO A 470 -6.25 -0.05 8.02
N HIS A 471 -5.57 0.88 8.68
CA HIS A 471 -5.61 2.29 8.32
C HIS A 471 -4.73 2.48 7.08
N HIS A 472 -5.32 2.77 5.92
CA HIS A 472 -4.57 2.99 4.67
C HIS A 472 -4.28 4.47 4.37
N GLY A 473 -4.57 5.38 5.32
CA GLY A 473 -4.11 6.76 5.25
C GLY A 473 -2.62 6.85 5.61
N SER A 474 -1.88 7.72 4.93
CA SER A 474 -0.49 8.06 5.24
C SER A 474 -0.38 8.59 6.66
N ARG A 475 -0.07 7.72 7.63
CA ARG A 475 0.10 8.10 9.04
C ARG A 475 1.41 8.88 9.19
N ALA A 476 1.32 10.20 9.31
CA ALA A 476 2.41 10.99 9.90
C ALA A 476 2.31 10.92 11.44
N VAL A 477 3.46 10.91 12.10
CA VAL A 477 3.63 10.74 13.54
C VAL A 477 2.76 11.73 14.34
N GLN A 478 1.80 11.23 15.12
CA GLN A 478 1.14 12.01 16.17
C GLN A 478 2.07 12.11 17.39
N GLY A 479 2.44 13.32 17.78
CA GLY A 479 3.21 13.55 19.00
C GLY A 479 3.80 14.95 19.16
N ALA A 480 2.98 15.99 19.20
CA ALA A 480 3.34 17.25 19.87
C ALA A 480 2.06 18.04 20.20
N SER A 481 1.96 18.59 21.42
CA SER A 481 0.85 19.45 21.80
C SER A 481 0.89 20.76 21.01
N PRO A 482 -0.27 21.40 20.68
CA PRO A 482 -0.31 22.61 19.85
C PRO A 482 0.49 23.79 20.41
N LEU A 483 0.69 23.87 21.73
CA LEU A 483 1.34 25.00 22.39
C LEU A 483 2.87 24.92 22.36
N THR A 484 3.44 23.71 22.33
CA THR A 484 4.91 23.52 22.33
C THR A 484 5.53 23.74 20.93
N TYR A 485 4.74 23.61 19.87
CA TYR A 485 5.16 23.74 18.45
C TYR A 485 5.42 25.19 18.03
N TRP A 486 4.67 26.16 18.59
CA TRP A 486 4.86 27.58 18.25
C TRP A 486 6.12 28.17 18.88
N GLN A 487 6.52 27.71 20.07
CA GLN A 487 7.73 28.17 20.74
C GLN A 487 9.01 27.65 20.05
N THR A 488 9.04 26.37 19.67
CA THR A 488 10.17 25.77 18.94
C THR A 488 10.36 26.36 17.53
N ARG A 489 9.27 26.77 16.86
CA ARG A 489 9.31 27.44 15.55
C ARG A 489 10.04 28.78 15.59
N MET A 490 9.95 29.54 16.69
CA MET A 490 10.58 30.86 16.81
C MET A 490 12.06 30.79 17.23
N GLU A 491 12.46 29.74 17.93
CA GLU A 491 13.88 29.52 18.31
C GLU A 491 14.69 28.88 17.18
N ALA A 492 14.10 27.95 16.40
CA ALA A 492 14.78 27.31 15.27
C ALA A 492 15.07 28.29 14.11
N LEU A 493 14.25 29.35 13.95
CA LEU A 493 14.46 30.39 12.93
C LEU A 493 15.63 31.34 13.26
N LYS A 494 16.19 31.29 14.47
CA LYS A 494 17.31 32.18 14.89
C LYS A 494 18.70 31.58 14.72
N GLN A 495 18.84 30.32 14.28
CA GLN A 495 20.13 29.62 14.27
C GLN A 495 20.54 28.95 12.94
N ILE A 496 20.04 29.38 11.78
CA ILE A 496 20.56 28.86 10.50
C ILE A 496 21.71 29.76 10.01
N PRO A 497 22.97 29.29 9.96
CA PRO A 497 24.03 29.97 9.24
C PRO A 497 23.79 29.78 7.74
N VAL A 498 23.70 30.89 7.02
CA VAL A 498 23.55 30.96 5.56
C VAL A 498 24.87 30.59 4.91
N VAL A 499 25.03 29.37 4.36
CA VAL A 499 25.84 29.09 3.15
C VAL A 499 25.35 27.77 2.53
N GLY A 500 24.86 27.83 1.28
CA GLY A 500 24.56 26.63 0.47
C GLY A 500 23.55 26.92 -0.63
N GLN A 501 24.06 27.36 -1.78
CA GLN A 501 23.40 27.60 -3.07
C GLN A 501 21.93 27.17 -3.22
N ILE A 502 21.07 28.17 -3.47
CA ILE A 502 19.71 28.01 -3.98
C ILE A 502 19.79 27.41 -5.39
N LEU A 503 19.64 26.10 -5.50
CA LEU A 503 19.11 25.49 -6.72
C LEU A 503 17.65 25.97 -6.87
N GLY A 504 17.30 26.42 -8.07
CA GLY A 504 16.08 27.17 -8.36
C GLY A 504 14.82 26.59 -7.71
N SER A 505 13.95 27.48 -7.25
CA SER A 505 12.67 27.17 -6.63
C SER A 505 11.71 26.49 -7.60
N SER A 506 11.89 25.20 -7.86
CA SER A 506 10.79 24.35 -8.31
C SER A 506 9.87 24.10 -7.11
N ALA A 507 8.57 24.35 -7.27
CA ALA A 507 7.58 24.03 -6.24
C ALA A 507 7.71 22.55 -5.81
N LEU A 508 7.85 22.30 -4.50
CA LEU A 508 8.00 20.94 -3.97
C LEU A 508 6.72 20.14 -4.21
N THR A 509 6.83 18.94 -4.78
CA THR A 509 5.67 18.06 -4.95
C THR A 509 5.23 17.52 -3.59
N PRO A 510 3.91 17.41 -3.33
CA PRO A 510 3.43 16.76 -2.11
C PRO A 510 3.91 15.31 -2.03
N GLY A 511 4.34 14.89 -0.85
CA GLY A 511 4.88 13.55 -0.63
C GLY A 511 5.19 13.28 0.83
N TYR A 512 5.97 12.23 1.08
CA TYR A 512 6.34 11.82 2.42
C TYR A 512 7.38 12.78 3.04
N THR A 513 7.20 13.06 4.34
CA THR A 513 8.12 13.84 5.18
C THR A 513 8.34 13.06 6.48
N THR A 514 9.05 11.95 6.34
CA THR A 514 9.22 10.89 7.34
C THR A 514 10.09 11.35 8.49
N THR A 515 9.67 11.06 9.71
CA THR A 515 10.49 11.17 10.92
C THR A 515 10.49 9.85 11.64
N ASP A 516 11.68 9.30 11.87
CA ASP A 516 11.91 8.02 12.52
C ASP A 516 13.00 8.11 13.59
N ASP A 517 13.46 6.98 14.13
CA ASP A 517 14.46 6.97 15.21
C ASP A 517 15.83 7.52 14.75
N PHE A 518 16.05 7.69 13.45
CA PHE A 518 17.26 8.25 12.84
C PHE A 518 17.09 9.72 12.42
N GLY A 519 15.96 10.35 12.78
CA GLY A 519 15.65 11.75 12.46
C GLY A 519 14.71 11.89 11.26
N SER A 520 14.77 13.05 10.59
CA SER A 520 13.82 13.44 9.54
C SER A 520 14.42 13.51 8.13
N ASP A 521 15.60 12.93 7.93
CA ASP A 521 16.31 12.93 6.65
C ASP A 521 16.15 11.58 5.91
N GLY A 522 15.14 10.77 6.24
CA GLY A 522 14.96 9.45 5.63
C GLY A 522 14.58 9.49 4.15
N ASP A 523 13.68 10.39 3.76
CA ASP A 523 13.18 10.45 2.38
C ASP A 523 14.26 10.90 1.41
N ASP A 524 14.33 10.24 0.27
CA ASP A 524 15.34 10.48 -0.75
C ASP A 524 15.07 11.76 -1.56
N THR A 525 13.80 12.12 -1.73
CA THR A 525 13.35 13.34 -2.41
C THR A 525 12.79 14.32 -1.37
N VAL A 526 12.99 15.62 -1.60
CA VAL A 526 12.38 16.67 -0.75
C VAL A 526 10.95 16.93 -1.21
N HIS A 527 9.99 16.87 -0.28
CA HIS A 527 8.58 17.07 -0.54
C HIS A 527 7.95 18.16 0.33
N SER A 528 6.84 18.70 -0.14
CA SER A 528 5.88 19.37 0.73
C SER A 528 5.06 18.34 1.50
N LYS A 529 4.75 18.64 2.77
CA LYS A 529 4.00 17.72 3.64
C LYS A 529 2.55 17.60 3.17
N ILE A 530 2.06 16.39 3.00
CA ILE A 530 0.63 16.11 2.80
C ILE A 530 -0.11 16.32 4.15
N PRO A 531 -1.11 17.20 4.23
CA PRO A 531 -1.93 17.35 5.44
C PRO A 531 -2.67 16.04 5.79
N GLU A 532 -2.91 15.80 7.07
CA GLU A 532 -3.65 14.62 7.54
C GLU A 532 -4.72 15.05 8.57
N PHE A 533 -5.97 14.72 8.27
CA PHE A 533 -7.14 15.04 9.09
C PHE A 533 -7.85 13.77 9.56
N LYS A 534 -8.36 13.80 10.80
CA LYS A 534 -9.12 12.69 11.37
C LYS A 534 -10.47 12.53 10.66
N GLN A 535 -10.73 11.32 10.20
CA GLN A 535 -11.95 10.96 9.48
C GLN A 535 -12.90 10.15 10.38
N PRO A 536 -14.22 10.30 10.23
CA PRO A 536 -15.17 9.54 11.02
C PRO A 536 -15.10 8.04 10.69
N ALA A 537 -15.49 7.20 11.65
CA ALA A 537 -15.55 5.74 11.48
C ALA A 537 -16.57 5.31 10.39
N TYR A 538 -17.61 6.12 10.23
CA TYR A 538 -18.72 5.90 9.30
C TYR A 538 -19.12 7.24 8.68
N THR A 539 -19.53 7.20 7.42
CA THR A 539 -20.21 8.31 6.75
C THR A 539 -21.65 7.90 6.47
N ILE A 540 -22.59 8.85 6.56
CA ILE A 540 -24.02 8.57 6.45
C ILE A 540 -24.59 9.33 5.26
N ALA A 541 -25.12 8.60 4.28
CA ALA A 541 -25.84 9.22 3.16
C ALA A 541 -27.32 9.33 3.46
N ASN A 542 -27.92 10.49 3.17
CA ASN A 542 -29.35 10.71 3.24
C ASN A 542 -29.93 10.66 1.83
N ALA A 543 -30.93 9.82 1.58
CA ALA A 543 -31.57 9.76 0.27
C ALA A 543 -33.10 9.77 0.37
N SER A 544 -33.74 10.43 -0.60
CA SER A 544 -35.19 10.60 -0.69
C SER A 544 -35.82 11.33 0.51
N PHE A 545 -35.07 12.23 1.16
CA PHE A 545 -35.59 13.07 2.25
C PHE A 545 -36.51 14.16 1.67
N PRO A 546 -37.65 14.48 2.33
CA PRO A 546 -38.53 15.56 1.89
C PRO A 546 -37.82 16.91 1.98
N LYS A 547 -38.10 17.81 1.03
CA LYS A 547 -37.53 19.16 1.00
C LYS A 547 -38.04 20.07 2.12
N CYS A 548 -39.19 19.76 2.72
CA CYS A 548 -39.83 20.55 3.78
C CYS A 548 -39.78 19.82 5.14
N GLN A 549 -39.80 20.59 6.24
CA GLN A 549 -39.62 20.17 7.65
C GLN A 549 -40.74 19.28 8.25
N SER A 550 -41.49 18.52 7.45
CA SER A 550 -42.40 17.54 8.04
C SER A 550 -41.56 16.53 8.84
N PRO A 551 -41.84 16.31 10.14
CA PRO A 551 -41.02 15.45 10.97
C PRO A 551 -41.04 14.04 10.40
N LEU A 552 -39.86 13.56 10.00
CA LEU A 552 -39.67 12.21 9.53
C LEU A 552 -40.05 11.22 10.63
N LYS A 553 -41.08 10.41 10.38
CA LYS A 553 -41.53 9.39 11.35
C LYS A 553 -40.67 8.14 11.26
N LYS A 554 -40.37 7.68 10.04
CA LYS A 554 -39.68 6.43 9.77
C LYS A 554 -38.70 6.57 8.60
N VAL A 555 -37.69 5.71 8.60
CA VAL A 555 -36.68 5.61 7.54
C VAL A 555 -36.28 4.16 7.30
N ASP A 556 -35.82 3.86 6.09
CA ASP A 556 -35.05 2.63 5.87
C ASP A 556 -33.62 2.83 6.38
N PHE A 557 -33.15 1.91 7.23
CA PHE A 557 -31.79 1.95 7.79
C PHE A 557 -30.91 0.96 7.04
N VAL A 558 -30.16 1.46 6.05
CA VAL A 558 -29.35 0.67 5.11
C VAL A 558 -27.89 0.63 5.56
N PHE A 559 -27.23 -0.52 5.49
CA PHE A 559 -25.85 -0.72 5.92
C PHE A 559 -25.18 -1.88 5.18
N LEU A 560 -23.86 -1.96 5.26
CA LEU A 560 -23.10 -3.08 4.68
C LEU A 560 -23.26 -4.36 5.52
N ASP A 561 -23.44 -5.50 4.88
CA ASP A 561 -23.67 -6.81 5.51
C ASP A 561 -22.70 -7.20 6.63
N PHE A 562 -21.41 -6.91 6.49
CA PHE A 562 -20.43 -7.21 7.54
C PHE A 562 -20.65 -6.40 8.84
N LEU A 563 -21.51 -5.37 8.81
CA LEU A 563 -21.90 -4.56 9.96
C LEU A 563 -23.11 -5.12 10.72
N ASP A 564 -23.76 -6.20 10.26
CA ASP A 564 -24.97 -6.79 10.84
C ASP A 564 -24.95 -6.83 12.38
N GLN A 565 -23.95 -7.50 12.95
CA GLN A 565 -23.84 -7.67 14.41
C GLN A 565 -23.73 -6.34 15.15
N ARG A 566 -22.99 -5.38 14.58
CA ARG A 566 -22.72 -4.10 15.21
C ARG A 566 -23.93 -3.17 15.14
N VAL A 567 -24.63 -3.18 14.01
CA VAL A 567 -25.87 -2.42 13.84
C VAL A 567 -26.97 -2.96 14.75
N LEU A 568 -27.11 -4.28 14.85
CA LEU A 568 -28.06 -4.89 15.79
C LEU A 568 -27.73 -4.60 17.27
N ALA A 569 -26.44 -4.56 17.63
CA ALA A 569 -26.01 -4.13 18.96
C ALA A 569 -26.39 -2.66 19.23
N ALA A 570 -26.10 -1.75 18.29
CA ALA A 570 -26.46 -0.35 18.41
C ALA A 570 -27.99 -0.12 18.47
N PHE A 571 -28.79 -0.93 17.75
CA PHE A 571 -30.25 -0.89 17.87
C PHE A 571 -30.74 -1.31 19.27
N ARG A 572 -30.15 -2.35 19.84
CA ARG A 572 -30.46 -2.82 21.20
C ARG A 572 -30.19 -1.72 22.24
N ASP A 573 -29.07 -1.01 22.10
CA ASP A 573 -28.68 0.09 23.00
C ASP A 573 -29.67 1.26 22.97
N VAL A 574 -30.45 1.42 21.89
CA VAL A 574 -31.49 2.44 21.78
C VAL A 574 -32.89 1.88 22.04
N GLY A 575 -33.01 0.64 22.53
CA GLY A 575 -34.27 -0.01 22.88
C GLY A 575 -35.05 -0.57 21.69
N LEU A 576 -34.38 -0.91 20.59
CA LEU A 576 -34.96 -1.60 19.44
C LEU A 576 -34.48 -3.06 19.39
N GLY A 577 -35.41 -4.01 19.51
CA GLY A 577 -35.14 -5.44 19.61
C GLY A 577 -34.98 -6.19 18.28
N TYR A 578 -34.44 -5.55 17.25
CA TYR A 578 -34.23 -6.22 15.95
C TYR A 578 -33.23 -7.37 16.05
N THR A 579 -33.42 -8.36 15.20
CA THR A 579 -32.62 -9.57 15.09
C THR A 579 -32.16 -9.78 13.65
N LYS A 580 -31.34 -10.82 13.41
CA LYS A 580 -30.95 -11.21 12.04
C LYS A 580 -32.15 -11.51 11.13
N LYS A 581 -33.30 -11.93 11.68
CA LYS A 581 -34.51 -12.23 10.90
C LYS A 581 -35.15 -10.98 10.30
N ASP A 582 -34.88 -9.82 10.89
CA ASP A 582 -35.41 -8.53 10.44
C ASP A 582 -34.55 -7.89 9.35
N ILE A 583 -33.33 -8.40 9.15
CA ILE A 583 -32.41 -7.93 8.12
C ILE A 583 -32.87 -8.45 6.76
N LYS A 584 -33.10 -7.51 5.85
CA LYS A 584 -33.42 -7.79 4.44
C LYS A 584 -32.35 -7.22 3.54
N LEU A 585 -32.28 -7.73 2.31
CA LEU A 585 -31.43 -7.15 1.27
C LEU A 585 -32.09 -5.88 0.73
N TYR A 586 -31.36 -4.76 0.68
CA TYR A 586 -31.89 -3.47 0.22
C TYR A 586 -31.78 -3.31 -1.29
N ALA A 587 -30.57 -3.43 -1.85
CA ALA A 587 -30.30 -3.30 -3.28
C ALA A 587 -30.34 -4.67 -3.98
N PRO A 588 -30.51 -4.74 -5.32
CA PRO A 588 -30.45 -6.01 -6.06
C PRO A 588 -29.18 -6.81 -5.74
N GLU A 589 -29.26 -8.14 -5.85
CA GLU A 589 -28.11 -8.98 -5.53
C GLU A 589 -26.92 -8.76 -6.46
N SER A 590 -27.12 -8.24 -7.67
CA SER A 590 -26.02 -7.83 -8.55
C SER A 590 -25.33 -6.54 -8.12
N PHE A 591 -25.94 -5.72 -7.26
CA PHE A 591 -25.40 -4.43 -6.84
C PHE A 591 -24.71 -4.51 -5.48
N ARG A 592 -23.39 -4.38 -5.49
CA ARG A 592 -22.48 -4.42 -4.31
C ARG A 592 -21.81 -3.08 -4.06
N SER A 593 -21.18 -2.91 -2.90
CA SER A 593 -20.43 -1.69 -2.54
C SER A 593 -19.45 -1.22 -3.62
N ARG A 594 -18.73 -2.15 -4.27
CA ARG A 594 -17.82 -1.86 -5.40
C ARG A 594 -18.48 -1.09 -6.55
N HIS A 595 -19.78 -1.28 -6.78
CA HIS A 595 -20.50 -0.71 -7.91
C HIS A 595 -20.95 0.74 -7.69
N VAL A 596 -20.85 1.28 -6.46
CA VAL A 596 -21.36 2.63 -6.13
C VAL A 596 -20.63 3.71 -6.93
N LEU A 597 -19.31 3.76 -6.85
CA LEU A 597 -18.49 4.77 -7.53
C LEU A 597 -18.55 4.68 -9.07
N PRO A 598 -18.38 3.52 -9.73
CA PRO A 598 -18.47 3.46 -11.20
C PRO A 598 -19.87 3.82 -11.70
N THR A 599 -20.93 3.39 -11.00
CA THR A 599 -22.30 3.79 -11.35
C THR A 599 -22.49 5.30 -11.21
N TYR A 600 -21.94 5.91 -10.14
CA TYR A 600 -22.01 7.35 -9.94
C TYR A 600 -21.22 8.12 -11.00
N ALA A 601 -19.97 7.72 -11.26
CA ALA A 601 -19.11 8.29 -12.29
C ALA A 601 -19.81 8.27 -13.66
N SER A 602 -20.34 7.11 -14.05
CA SER A 602 -21.08 6.98 -15.31
C SER A 602 -22.41 7.73 -15.35
N GLN A 603 -22.93 8.25 -14.23
CA GLN A 603 -24.12 9.10 -14.23
C GLN A 603 -23.78 10.59 -14.16
N LYS A 604 -22.72 10.97 -13.45
CA LYS A 604 -22.44 12.35 -13.04
C LYS A 604 -21.16 12.94 -13.63
N TRP A 605 -20.26 12.12 -14.15
CA TRP A 605 -18.94 12.54 -14.66
C TRP A 605 -18.81 12.29 -16.17
N LYS A 606 -19.90 12.50 -16.93
CA LYS A 606 -19.97 12.21 -18.38
C LYS A 606 -19.34 13.27 -19.31
N THR A 607 -18.88 14.39 -18.78
CA THR A 607 -18.31 15.46 -19.61
C THR A 607 -16.90 15.10 -20.05
N ASN A 608 -16.60 15.21 -21.34
CA ASN A 608 -15.27 15.01 -21.94
C ASN A 608 -14.59 13.66 -21.61
N VAL A 609 -15.33 12.55 -21.56
CA VAL A 609 -14.81 11.21 -21.20
C VAL A 609 -13.67 10.73 -22.11
N THR A 610 -13.57 11.24 -23.33
CA THR A 610 -12.48 10.93 -24.28
C THR A 610 -11.20 11.74 -24.05
N SER A 611 -11.24 12.78 -23.20
CA SER A 611 -10.12 13.67 -22.90
C SER A 611 -10.29 14.26 -21.50
N CYS A 612 -10.09 13.44 -20.46
CA CYS A 612 -10.13 13.92 -19.09
C CYS A 612 -8.88 14.74 -18.77
N GLU A 613 -9.05 15.96 -18.28
CA GLU A 613 -7.93 16.75 -17.76
C GLU A 613 -7.36 16.11 -16.49
N LEU A 614 -6.03 15.94 -16.44
CA LEU A 614 -5.32 15.52 -15.25
C LEU A 614 -5.09 16.70 -14.29
N GLU A 615 -4.81 16.39 -13.02
CA GLU A 615 -4.40 17.41 -12.06
C GLU A 615 -2.95 17.84 -12.31
N ASN A 616 -2.73 19.14 -12.52
CA ASN A 616 -1.40 19.72 -12.44
C ASN A 616 -1.13 20.02 -10.96
N TRP A 617 -0.30 19.20 -10.32
CA TRP A 617 0.17 19.42 -8.93
C TRP A 617 1.23 20.52 -8.80
N GLU A 618 1.27 21.46 -9.75
CA GLU A 618 2.12 22.64 -9.68
C GLU A 618 1.37 23.67 -8.82
N LEU A 619 1.79 23.82 -7.56
CA LEU A 619 1.36 24.90 -6.66
C LEU A 619 2.30 26.10 -6.76
#